data_AF-A0A3L7Q3Y8-F1
#
_entry.id   AF-A0A3L7Q3Y8-F1
#
_cell.length_a   1.000
_cell.length_b   1.000
_cell.length_c   1.000
_cell.angle_alpha   90.00
_cell.angle_beta   90.00
_cell.angle_gamma   90.00
#
_symmetry.space_group_name_H-M   'P 1'
#
loop_
_entity.id
_entity.type
_entity.pdbx_description
1 polymer ?
#
loop_
_entity_poly.entity_id
_entity_poly.type
_entity_poly.pdbx_seq_one_letter_code
_entity_poly.pdbx_strand_id
1 'polypeptide(L)'
;QQATVFAYLYGDEGQAADCFARLRQIARDTGRGDDPVMAGGLEQFLSLKLADVMEIDISNLRQFFDAMIQRGLLDGLAKGRLDTFTRFLQVARATYDRRYGDGEHVNPEARLPPFPELVDGSFENLVRKDALPILVRARIWSRAPEKLRARSWPRLKETLVAQAEAAGLDPARAFPPPKPTDVSELAPPPSGDPQP
;
A
#
# COMPACT_ATOMS: atom_id res chain seq x y z
N GLN A 1 -13.12 -16.54 -11.19
CA GLN A 1 -11.80 -16.14 -10.66
C GLN A 1 -11.78 -14.65 -10.25
N GLN A 2 -12.26 -13.72 -11.09
CA GLN A 2 -12.43 -12.30 -10.70
C GLN A 2 -13.31 -12.11 -9.45
N ALA A 3 -14.36 -12.93 -9.27
CA ALA A 3 -15.21 -12.89 -8.07
C ALA A 3 -14.45 -13.08 -6.75
N THR A 4 -13.41 -13.93 -6.71
CA THR A 4 -12.58 -14.15 -5.51
C THR A 4 -11.75 -12.92 -5.17
N VAL A 5 -11.21 -12.23 -6.18
CA VAL A 5 -10.44 -10.99 -6.02
C VAL A 5 -11.33 -9.86 -5.51
N PHE A 6 -12.53 -9.69 -6.09
CA PHE A 6 -13.47 -8.67 -5.64
C PHE A 6 -14.03 -8.97 -4.24
N ALA A 7 -14.32 -10.23 -3.94
CA ALA A 7 -14.75 -10.66 -2.60
C ALA A 7 -13.66 -10.38 -1.55
N TYR A 8 -12.39 -10.68 -1.87
CA TYR A 8 -11.30 -10.38 -0.95
C TYR A 8 -11.13 -8.86 -0.75
N LEU A 9 -11.04 -8.08 -1.83
CA LEU A 9 -10.68 -6.65 -1.70
C LEU A 9 -11.82 -5.78 -1.20
N TYR A 10 -13.07 -6.11 -1.53
CA TYR A 10 -14.23 -5.27 -1.27
C TYR A 10 -15.37 -5.98 -0.52
N GLY A 11 -15.20 -7.26 -0.18
CA GLY A 11 -16.22 -8.10 0.45
C GLY A 11 -15.72 -8.77 1.73
N ASP A 12 -16.12 -10.02 1.94
CA ASP A 12 -15.78 -10.82 3.11
C ASP A 12 -14.55 -11.70 2.84
N GLU A 13 -13.55 -11.61 3.73
CA GLU A 13 -12.30 -12.37 3.63
C GLU A 13 -12.51 -13.88 3.79
N GLY A 14 -13.42 -14.29 4.67
CA GLY A 14 -13.82 -15.69 4.82
C GLY A 14 -14.48 -16.23 3.55
N GLN A 15 -15.34 -15.43 2.91
CA GLN A 15 -15.90 -15.81 1.60
C GLN A 15 -14.82 -15.95 0.53
N ALA A 16 -13.81 -15.07 0.52
CA ALA A 16 -12.70 -15.17 -0.42
C ALA A 16 -11.84 -16.43 -0.18
N ALA A 17 -11.56 -16.76 1.08
CA ALA A 17 -10.86 -17.98 1.47
C ALA A 17 -11.64 -19.23 1.06
N ASP A 18 -12.95 -19.26 1.31
CA ASP A 18 -13.83 -20.36 0.91
C ASP A 18 -13.88 -20.52 -0.62
N CYS A 19 -13.97 -19.41 -1.36
CA CYS A 19 -13.94 -19.42 -2.82
C CYS A 19 -12.60 -19.96 -3.35
N PHE A 20 -11.48 -19.58 -2.72
CA PHE A 20 -10.16 -20.09 -3.10
C PHE A 20 -9.99 -21.58 -2.77
N ALA A 21 -10.47 -22.04 -1.60
CA ALA A 21 -10.46 -23.44 -1.24
C ALA A 21 -11.25 -24.29 -2.25
N ARG A 22 -12.45 -23.83 -2.65
CA ARG A 22 -13.23 -24.47 -3.71
C ARG A 22 -12.52 -24.47 -5.06
N LEU A 23 -11.87 -23.36 -5.43
CA LEU A 23 -11.09 -23.28 -6.68
C LEU A 23 -9.91 -24.26 -6.68
N ARG A 24 -9.19 -24.41 -5.56
CA ARG A 24 -8.10 -25.40 -5.44
C ARG A 24 -8.63 -26.83 -5.56
N GLN A 25 -9.79 -27.11 -4.97
CA GLN A 25 -10.42 -28.42 -5.07
C GLN A 25 -10.80 -28.72 -6.53
N ILE A 26 -11.47 -27.80 -7.22
CA ILE A 26 -11.81 -27.95 -8.64
C ILE A 26 -10.55 -28.12 -9.51
N ALA A 27 -9.49 -27.36 -9.23
CA ALA A 27 -8.23 -27.49 -9.96
C ALA A 27 -7.63 -28.89 -9.80
N ARG A 28 -7.61 -29.45 -8.58
CA ARG A 28 -7.18 -30.83 -8.34
C ARG A 28 -8.05 -31.84 -9.10
N ASP A 29 -9.36 -31.70 -8.99
CA ASP A 29 -10.33 -32.62 -9.60
C ASP A 29 -10.30 -32.59 -11.13
N THR A 30 -9.82 -31.49 -11.73
CA THR A 30 -9.71 -31.31 -13.18
C THR A 30 -8.29 -31.52 -13.71
N GLY A 31 -7.36 -32.05 -12.89
CA GLY A 31 -5.97 -32.32 -13.29
C GLY A 31 -5.10 -31.08 -13.47
N ARG A 32 -5.54 -29.91 -12.96
CA ARG A 32 -4.78 -28.64 -12.95
C ARG A 32 -4.28 -28.28 -11.55
N GLY A 33 -4.19 -29.26 -10.64
CA GLY A 33 -3.76 -29.04 -9.26
C GLY A 33 -2.33 -28.49 -9.16
N ASP A 34 -1.49 -28.81 -10.15
CA ASP A 34 -0.08 -28.42 -10.23
C ASP A 34 0.14 -27.06 -10.94
N ASP A 35 -0.93 -26.36 -11.31
CA ASP A 35 -0.82 -25.01 -11.89
C ASP A 35 -0.04 -24.10 -10.91
N PRO A 36 1.03 -23.40 -11.36
CA PRO A 36 1.80 -22.49 -10.53
C PRO A 36 0.95 -21.42 -9.80
N VAL A 37 -0.20 -21.05 -10.38
CA VAL A 37 -1.17 -20.13 -9.76
C VAL A 37 -1.84 -20.73 -8.52
N MET A 38 -1.95 -22.05 -8.43
CA MET A 38 -2.57 -22.81 -7.34
C MET A 38 -1.55 -23.42 -6.36
N ALA A 39 -0.26 -23.36 -6.69
CA ALA A 39 0.84 -23.84 -5.84
C ALA A 39 1.02 -22.99 -4.57
N GLY A 40 0.50 -21.76 -4.57
CA GLY A 40 0.61 -20.81 -3.46
C GLY A 40 -0.55 -20.81 -2.44
N GLY A 41 -0.42 -19.93 -1.45
CA GLY A 41 -1.52 -19.52 -0.57
C GLY A 41 -2.48 -18.51 -1.23
N LEU A 42 -3.52 -18.11 -0.51
CA LEU A 42 -4.52 -17.16 -0.98
C LEU A 42 -3.88 -15.82 -1.40
N GLU A 43 -2.93 -15.28 -0.64
CA GLU A 43 -2.31 -13.99 -1.00
C GLU A 43 -1.50 -14.09 -2.30
N GLN A 44 -0.79 -15.20 -2.54
CA GLN A 44 -0.06 -15.38 -3.80
C GLN A 44 -1.01 -15.48 -4.99
N PHE A 45 -2.11 -16.22 -4.83
CA PHE A 45 -3.16 -16.28 -5.84
C PHE A 45 -3.74 -14.90 -6.12
N LEU A 46 -4.01 -14.12 -5.08
CA LEU A 46 -4.53 -12.76 -5.20
C LEU A 46 -3.53 -11.82 -5.88
N SER A 47 -2.24 -11.84 -5.51
CA SER A 47 -1.21 -11.00 -6.13
C SER A 47 -1.09 -11.28 -7.63
N LEU A 48 -1.03 -12.56 -8.03
CA LEU A 48 -0.95 -12.96 -9.44
C LEU A 48 -2.20 -12.53 -10.21
N LYS A 49 -3.39 -12.73 -9.64
CA LYS A 49 -4.65 -12.35 -10.29
C LYS A 49 -4.87 -10.85 -10.31
N LEU A 50 -4.36 -10.12 -9.32
CA LEU A 50 -4.41 -8.66 -9.31
C LEU A 50 -3.46 -8.05 -10.32
N ALA A 51 -2.24 -8.56 -10.43
CA ALA A 51 -1.31 -8.14 -11.47
C ALA A 51 -1.93 -8.34 -12.87
N ASP A 52 -2.53 -9.51 -13.10
CA ASP A 52 -3.25 -9.85 -14.35
C ASP A 52 -4.43 -8.91 -14.62
N VAL A 53 -5.33 -8.71 -13.64
CA VAL A 53 -6.50 -7.79 -13.78
C VAL A 53 -6.08 -6.34 -13.97
N MET A 54 -4.96 -5.93 -13.40
CA MET A 54 -4.45 -4.56 -13.50
C MET A 54 -3.51 -4.38 -14.70
N GLU A 55 -3.29 -5.43 -15.49
CA GLU A 55 -2.34 -5.46 -16.61
C GLU A 55 -0.93 -4.98 -16.21
N ILE A 56 -0.55 -5.29 -14.97
CA ILE A 56 0.77 -4.94 -14.42
C ILE A 56 1.68 -6.13 -14.61
N ASP A 57 2.85 -5.86 -15.20
CA ASP A 57 3.92 -6.84 -15.18
C ASP A 57 4.44 -7.01 -13.74
N ILE A 58 4.15 -8.17 -13.14
CA ILE A 58 4.59 -8.51 -11.79
C ILE A 58 6.12 -8.62 -11.69
N SER A 59 6.82 -8.74 -12.83
CA SER A 59 8.29 -8.65 -12.89
C SER A 59 8.79 -7.24 -12.53
N ASN A 60 7.96 -6.21 -12.76
CA ASN A 60 8.21 -4.84 -12.30
C ASN A 60 7.54 -4.58 -10.94
N LEU A 61 8.15 -5.14 -9.89
CA LEU A 61 7.64 -5.08 -8.52
C LEU A 61 7.40 -3.64 -8.02
N ARG A 62 8.19 -2.66 -8.48
CA ARG A 62 7.96 -1.25 -8.12
C ARG A 62 6.58 -0.77 -8.57
N GLN A 63 6.25 -1.00 -9.84
CA GLN A 63 4.98 -0.60 -10.42
C GLN A 63 3.81 -1.35 -9.76
N PHE A 64 4.01 -2.63 -9.46
CA PHE A 64 3.02 -3.42 -8.72
C PHE A 64 2.76 -2.83 -7.32
N PHE A 65 3.79 -2.56 -6.53
CA PHE A 65 3.62 -1.97 -5.20
C PHE A 65 2.96 -0.59 -5.26
N ASP A 66 3.43 0.29 -6.15
CA ASP A 66 2.85 1.62 -6.32
C ASP A 66 1.37 1.54 -6.71
N ALA A 67 1.00 0.65 -7.62
CA ALA A 67 -0.38 0.51 -8.04
C ALA A 67 -1.28 -0.04 -6.92
N MET A 68 -0.80 -1.03 -6.17
CA MET A 68 -1.52 -1.60 -5.03
C MET A 68 -1.74 -0.55 -3.93
N ILE A 69 -0.70 0.20 -3.57
CA ILE A 69 -0.77 1.25 -2.56
C ILE A 69 -1.72 2.36 -3.05
N GLN A 70 -1.58 2.84 -4.29
CA GLN A 70 -2.46 3.86 -4.85
C GLN A 70 -3.92 3.40 -4.88
N ARG A 71 -4.19 2.14 -5.20
CA ARG A 71 -5.56 1.59 -5.16
C ARG A 71 -6.10 1.56 -3.74
N GLY A 72 -5.31 1.15 -2.75
CA GLY A 72 -5.68 1.25 -1.34
C GLY A 72 -6.01 2.68 -0.92
N LEU A 73 -5.26 3.67 -1.40
CA LEU A 73 -5.50 5.09 -1.10
C LEU A 73 -6.80 5.59 -1.75
N LEU A 74 -7.01 5.29 -3.03
CA LEU A 74 -8.16 5.79 -3.81
C LEU A 74 -9.46 5.04 -3.51
N ASP A 75 -9.41 3.72 -3.35
CA ASP A 75 -10.58 2.90 -3.11
C ASP A 75 -10.85 2.63 -1.64
N GLY A 76 -9.80 2.70 -0.81
CA GLY A 76 -9.92 2.64 0.63
C GLY A 76 -10.11 4.03 1.23
N LEU A 77 -9.03 4.78 1.41
CA LEU A 77 -9.04 6.04 2.18
C LEU A 77 -9.99 7.09 1.58
N ALA A 78 -9.93 7.35 0.28
CA ALA A 78 -10.77 8.38 -0.34
C ALA A 78 -12.27 8.09 -0.21
N LYS A 79 -12.63 6.80 -0.08
CA LYS A 79 -14.02 6.31 0.06
C LYS A 79 -14.41 5.98 1.51
N GLY A 80 -13.48 6.09 2.46
CA GLY A 80 -13.75 5.80 3.88
C GLY A 80 -13.75 4.31 4.24
N ARG A 81 -13.12 3.47 3.42
CA ARG A 81 -13.05 2.02 3.59
C ARG A 81 -11.65 1.62 4.06
N LEU A 82 -11.41 1.72 5.36
CA LEU A 82 -10.10 1.42 5.96
C LEU A 82 -9.70 -0.05 5.81
N ASP A 83 -10.69 -0.93 5.86
CA ASP A 83 -10.55 -2.36 5.56
C ASP A 83 -9.98 -2.58 4.15
N THR A 84 -10.57 -1.94 3.13
CA THR A 84 -10.09 -2.03 1.74
C THR A 84 -8.65 -1.53 1.63
N PHE A 85 -8.33 -0.39 2.25
CA PHE A 85 -6.96 0.13 2.30
C PHE A 85 -5.97 -0.88 2.90
N THR A 86 -6.31 -1.44 4.06
CA THR A 86 -5.47 -2.43 4.75
C THR A 86 -5.26 -3.68 3.89
N ARG A 87 -6.29 -4.18 3.20
CA ARG A 87 -6.17 -5.37 2.36
C ARG A 87 -5.25 -5.15 1.16
N PHE A 88 -5.34 -4.00 0.49
CA PHE A 88 -4.38 -3.65 -0.57
C PHE A 88 -2.94 -3.61 -0.05
N LEU A 89 -2.73 -3.03 1.15
CA LEU A 89 -1.41 -3.02 1.79
C LEU A 89 -0.92 -4.40 2.19
N GLN A 90 -1.79 -5.28 2.69
CA GLN A 90 -1.43 -6.66 3.05
C GLN A 90 -0.95 -7.45 1.84
N VAL A 91 -1.66 -7.37 0.71
CA VAL A 91 -1.24 -8.04 -0.53
C VAL A 91 0.11 -7.51 -1.02
N ALA A 92 0.31 -6.19 -1.00
CA ALA A 92 1.58 -5.58 -1.36
C ALA A 92 2.71 -6.03 -0.41
N ARG A 93 2.44 -6.06 0.90
CA ARG A 93 3.40 -6.46 1.94
C ARG A 93 3.78 -7.93 1.82
N ALA A 94 2.81 -8.83 1.70
CA ALA A 94 3.06 -10.25 1.53
C ALA A 94 3.90 -10.54 0.28
N THR A 95 3.65 -9.81 -0.81
CA THR A 95 4.44 -9.91 -2.05
C THR A 95 5.87 -9.40 -1.85
N TYR A 96 6.05 -8.30 -1.10
CA TYR A 96 7.35 -7.76 -0.73
C TYR A 96 8.14 -8.74 0.15
N ASP A 97 7.56 -9.19 1.26
CA ASP A 97 8.21 -10.08 2.22
C ASP A 97 8.59 -11.42 1.59
N ARG A 98 7.75 -11.98 0.69
CA ARG A 98 8.12 -13.20 -0.04
C ARG A 98 9.37 -13.02 -0.90
N ARG A 99 9.55 -11.84 -1.50
CA ARG A 99 10.67 -11.58 -2.41
C ARG A 99 11.94 -11.17 -1.68
N TYR A 100 11.81 -10.49 -0.53
CA TYR A 100 12.90 -9.79 0.15
C TYR A 100 13.05 -10.13 1.65
N GLY A 101 12.16 -10.94 2.22
CA GLY A 101 12.07 -11.18 3.67
C GLY A 101 13.11 -12.14 4.26
N ASP A 102 13.76 -12.97 3.45
CA ASP A 102 14.72 -14.00 3.90
C ASP A 102 16.14 -13.47 4.21
N GLY A 103 16.30 -12.16 4.46
CA GLY A 103 17.47 -11.65 5.17
C GLY A 103 18.57 -10.96 4.35
N GLU A 104 18.52 -10.96 3.01
CA GLU A 104 19.28 -9.98 2.21
C GLU A 104 18.57 -8.62 2.27
N HIS A 105 18.58 -7.98 3.44
CA HIS A 105 17.87 -6.71 3.69
C HIS A 105 18.38 -5.51 2.89
N VAL A 106 19.35 -5.70 2.00
CA VAL A 106 19.73 -4.71 1.00
C VAL A 106 20.08 -5.48 -0.24
N ASN A 107 19.17 -5.53 -1.21
CA ASN A 107 19.53 -5.98 -2.55
C ASN A 107 20.56 -4.98 -3.10
N PRO A 108 21.83 -5.37 -3.33
CA PRO A 108 22.85 -4.47 -3.86
C PRO A 108 22.53 -4.03 -5.30
N GLU A 109 21.70 -4.79 -6.00
CA GLU A 109 21.44 -4.65 -7.43
C GLU A 109 19.98 -4.27 -7.78
N ALA A 110 19.04 -4.27 -6.82
CA ALA A 110 17.64 -3.88 -7.04
C ALA A 110 17.04 -2.98 -5.95
N ARG A 111 17.52 -1.73 -5.89
CA ARG A 111 16.84 -0.41 -5.88
C ARG A 111 15.45 -0.20 -5.21
N LEU A 112 14.89 -1.09 -4.40
CA LEU A 112 13.63 -0.84 -3.69
C LEU A 112 13.87 -0.54 -2.20
N PRO A 113 13.35 0.58 -1.66
CA PRO A 113 13.49 0.90 -0.25
C PRO A 113 12.67 -0.07 0.64
N PRO A 114 12.86 -0.01 1.96
CA PRO A 114 12.00 -0.70 2.93
C PRO A 114 10.52 -0.47 2.65
N PHE A 115 9.68 -1.48 2.90
CA PHE A 115 8.25 -1.40 2.60
C PHE A 115 7.53 -0.17 3.18
N PRO A 116 7.78 0.28 4.42
CA PRO A 116 7.17 1.52 4.93
C PRO A 116 7.50 2.76 4.08
N GLU A 117 8.71 2.85 3.55
CA GLU A 117 9.13 3.96 2.69
C GLU A 117 8.49 3.90 1.30
N LEU A 118 8.21 2.70 0.78
CA LEU A 118 7.38 2.54 -0.42
C LEU A 118 5.99 3.14 -0.20
N VAL A 119 5.35 2.81 0.93
CA VAL A 119 4.03 3.33 1.28
C VAL A 119 4.05 4.86 1.41
N ASP A 120 5.05 5.40 2.12
CA ASP A 120 5.21 6.84 2.29
C ASP A 120 5.41 7.54 0.93
N GLY A 121 6.27 6.99 0.07
CA GLY A 121 6.54 7.52 -1.27
C GLY A 121 5.30 7.52 -2.17
N SER A 122 4.57 6.41 -2.26
CA SER A 122 3.35 6.34 -3.06
C SER A 122 2.25 7.27 -2.51
N PHE A 123 2.14 7.39 -1.19
CA PHE A 123 1.21 8.32 -0.54
C PHE A 123 1.54 9.78 -0.87
N GLU A 124 2.79 10.19 -0.68
CA GLU A 124 3.25 11.54 -1.02
C GLU A 124 3.01 11.86 -2.49
N ASN A 125 3.40 10.96 -3.39
CA ASN A 125 3.22 11.16 -4.84
C ASN A 125 1.75 11.32 -5.22
N LEU A 126 0.86 10.51 -4.65
CA LEU A 126 -0.56 10.60 -4.95
C LEU A 126 -1.18 11.89 -4.41
N VAL A 127 -0.86 12.27 -3.17
CA VAL A 127 -1.48 13.45 -2.52
C VAL A 127 -0.94 14.76 -3.11
N ARG A 128 0.26 14.79 -3.69
CA ARG A 128 0.75 15.96 -4.45
C ARG A 128 0.17 16.08 -5.86
N LYS A 129 -0.37 14.99 -6.42
CA LYS A 129 -0.72 14.93 -7.84
C LYS A 129 -1.85 15.90 -8.18
N ASP A 130 -1.53 16.94 -8.96
CA ASP A 130 -2.49 17.99 -9.33
C ASP A 130 -3.66 17.48 -10.17
N ALA A 131 -3.44 16.44 -10.97
CA ALA A 131 -4.49 15.76 -11.72
C ALA A 131 -5.56 15.11 -10.82
N LEU A 132 -5.28 14.90 -9.53
CA LEU A 132 -6.26 14.40 -8.57
C LEU A 132 -7.06 15.57 -7.99
N PRO A 133 -8.41 15.53 -8.00
CA PRO A 133 -9.22 16.60 -7.44
C PRO A 133 -8.86 16.88 -5.97
N ILE A 134 -8.73 18.15 -5.60
CA ILE A 134 -8.22 18.52 -4.27
C ILE A 134 -9.04 17.97 -3.11
N LEU A 135 -10.37 17.88 -3.28
CA LEU A 135 -11.25 17.28 -2.27
C LEU A 135 -11.00 15.78 -2.09
N VAL A 136 -10.54 15.08 -3.12
CA VAL A 136 -10.14 13.67 -3.01
C VAL A 136 -8.85 13.56 -2.22
N ARG A 137 -7.86 14.42 -2.50
CA ARG A 137 -6.61 14.51 -1.74
C ARG A 137 -6.86 14.80 -0.25
N ALA A 138 -7.73 15.77 0.06
CA ALA A 138 -8.11 16.12 1.42
C ALA A 138 -8.80 14.95 2.17
N ARG A 139 -9.66 14.17 1.49
CA ARG A 139 -10.27 12.96 2.07
C ARG A 139 -9.25 11.86 2.35
N ILE A 140 -8.31 11.65 1.43
CA ILE A 140 -7.22 10.69 1.61
C ILE A 140 -6.37 11.11 2.81
N TRP A 141 -5.98 12.38 2.87
CA TRP A 141 -5.21 12.94 3.97
C TRP A 141 -5.93 12.76 5.31
N SER A 142 -7.14 13.28 5.47
CA SER A 142 -7.89 13.24 6.74
C SER A 142 -8.15 11.83 7.28
N ARG A 143 -8.14 10.81 6.43
CA ARG A 143 -8.36 9.40 6.82
C ARG A 143 -7.09 8.57 6.87
N ALA A 144 -5.96 9.11 6.42
CA ALA A 144 -4.70 8.42 6.48
C ALA A 144 -4.28 8.20 7.95
N PRO A 145 -3.65 7.03 8.25
CA PRO A 145 -3.12 6.76 9.58
C PRO A 145 -2.23 7.90 10.08
N GLU A 146 -2.34 8.23 11.36
CA GLU A 146 -1.62 9.36 11.96
C GLU A 146 -0.10 9.26 11.73
N LYS A 147 0.48 8.07 11.92
CA LYS A 147 1.91 7.83 11.68
C LYS A 147 2.33 8.12 10.23
N LEU A 148 1.49 7.79 9.26
CA LEU A 148 1.74 8.06 7.84
C LEU A 148 1.71 9.57 7.57
N ARG A 149 0.69 10.27 8.08
CA ARG A 149 0.62 11.73 7.98
C ARG A 149 1.80 12.42 8.65
N ALA A 150 2.18 11.99 9.86
CA ALA A 150 3.30 12.54 10.62
C ALA A 150 4.62 12.44 9.85
N ARG A 151 4.92 11.29 9.24
CA ARG A 151 6.15 11.09 8.46
C ARG A 151 6.17 11.90 7.16
N SER A 152 5.02 12.01 6.47
CA SER A 152 4.96 12.73 5.18
C SER A 152 4.77 14.25 5.32
N TRP A 153 4.28 14.74 6.47
CA TRP A 153 3.96 16.16 6.67
C TRP A 153 5.11 17.12 6.39
N PRO A 154 6.35 16.89 6.87
CA PRO A 154 7.46 17.81 6.62
C PRO A 154 7.71 18.07 5.14
N ARG A 155 7.49 17.05 4.30
CA ARG A 155 7.72 17.10 2.86
C ARG A 155 6.52 17.63 2.08
N LEU A 156 5.31 17.51 2.62
CA LEU A 156 4.05 17.84 1.93
C LEU A 156 3.47 19.19 2.31
N LYS A 157 3.70 19.68 3.54
CA LYS A 157 2.96 20.82 4.13
C LYS A 157 2.87 22.03 3.18
N GLU A 158 3.98 22.44 2.57
CA GLU A 158 4.04 23.63 1.73
C GLU A 158 3.25 23.44 0.42
N THR A 159 3.42 22.28 -0.21
CA THR A 159 2.68 21.91 -1.43
C THR A 159 1.18 21.84 -1.16
N LEU A 160 0.76 21.21 -0.06
CA LEU A 160 -0.67 21.04 0.24
C LEU A 160 -1.34 22.35 0.63
N VAL A 161 -0.62 23.23 1.34
CA VAL A 161 -1.11 24.58 1.66
C VAL A 161 -1.31 25.38 0.38
N ALA A 162 -0.29 25.46 -0.49
CA ALA A 162 -0.38 26.19 -1.74
C ALA A 162 -1.50 25.65 -2.65
N GLN A 163 -1.67 24.32 -2.72
CA GLN A 163 -2.74 23.70 -3.49
C GLN A 163 -4.14 24.03 -2.93
N ALA A 164 -4.31 24.03 -1.61
CA ALA A 164 -5.56 24.40 -0.96
C ALA A 164 -5.92 25.86 -1.23
N GLU A 165 -4.97 26.77 -1.05
CA GLU A 165 -5.16 28.21 -1.31
C GLU A 165 -5.49 28.49 -2.76
N ALA A 166 -4.77 27.88 -3.71
CA ALA A 166 -5.03 28.00 -5.14
C ALA A 166 -6.42 27.51 -5.55
N ALA A 167 -7.00 26.58 -4.78
CA ALA A 167 -8.36 26.08 -4.98
C ALA A 167 -9.43 26.88 -4.18
N GLY A 168 -9.04 27.95 -3.48
CA GLY A 168 -9.94 28.74 -2.63
C GLY A 168 -10.43 28.00 -1.38
N LEU A 169 -9.67 27.00 -0.91
CA LEU A 169 -9.97 26.24 0.30
C LEU A 169 -9.13 26.72 1.48
N ASP A 170 -9.67 26.57 2.69
CA ASP A 170 -8.92 26.74 3.94
C ASP A 170 -7.91 25.58 4.11
N PRO A 171 -6.59 25.83 4.07
CA PRO A 171 -5.58 24.79 4.17
C PRO A 171 -5.65 24.00 5.48
N ALA A 172 -5.94 24.67 6.60
CA ALA A 172 -5.98 24.03 7.91
C ALA A 172 -7.15 23.06 8.05
N ARG A 173 -8.23 23.29 7.27
CA ARG A 173 -9.39 22.38 7.20
C ARG A 173 -9.21 21.29 6.16
N ALA A 174 -8.62 21.59 5.02
CA ALA A 174 -8.42 20.62 3.94
C ALA A 174 -7.30 19.61 4.28
N PHE A 175 -6.21 20.10 4.87
CA PHE A 175 -5.02 19.32 5.20
C PHE A 175 -4.57 19.63 6.63
N PRO A 176 -5.36 19.24 7.66
CA PRO A 176 -5.01 19.50 9.05
C PRO A 176 -3.65 18.87 9.39
N PRO A 177 -2.79 19.59 10.15
CA PRO A 177 -1.51 19.05 10.56
C PRO A 177 -1.71 17.76 11.37
N PRO A 178 -0.77 16.80 11.27
CA PRO A 178 -0.83 15.60 12.09
C PRO A 178 -0.70 15.96 13.57
N LYS A 179 -1.32 15.16 14.43
CA LYS A 179 -1.12 15.25 15.87
C LYS A 179 0.35 14.94 16.18
N PRO A 180 0.97 15.64 17.14
CA PRO A 180 2.30 15.28 17.62
C PRO A 180 2.23 13.83 18.12
N THR A 181 2.79 12.94 17.32
CA THR A 181 2.94 11.52 17.64
C THR A 181 4.41 11.36 17.98
N ASP A 182 4.72 10.60 19.02
CA ASP A 182 6.11 10.33 19.37
C ASP A 182 6.79 9.62 18.19
N VAL A 183 7.57 10.36 17.40
CA VAL A 183 8.35 9.83 16.28
C VAL A 183 9.71 9.38 16.80
N SER A 184 9.75 8.77 17.98
CA SER A 184 10.97 8.29 18.62
C SER A 184 11.06 6.78 18.46
N GLU A 185 11.43 6.33 17.27
CA GLU A 185 12.07 5.02 17.09
C GLU A 185 12.81 4.97 15.74
N LEU A 186 13.81 5.85 15.59
CA LEU A 186 14.93 5.73 14.63
C LEU A 186 15.94 6.87 14.89
N ALA A 187 16.18 7.21 16.16
CA ALA A 187 17.43 7.89 16.49
C ALA A 187 18.54 6.83 16.38
N PRO A 188 19.59 7.04 15.57
CA PRO A 188 20.77 6.21 15.68
C PRO A 188 21.28 6.30 17.12
N PRO A 189 21.83 5.21 17.70
CA PRO A 189 22.38 5.28 19.05
C PRO A 189 23.37 6.44 19.13
N PRO A 190 23.43 7.17 20.25
CA PRO A 190 24.38 8.25 20.40
C PRO A 190 25.77 7.68 20.12
N SER A 191 26.47 8.26 19.14
CA SER A 191 27.88 8.01 18.90
C SER A 191 28.59 8.27 20.23
N GLY A 192 28.88 7.21 20.95
CA GLY A 192 29.71 7.28 22.13
C GLY A 192 31.11 7.61 21.65
N ASP A 193 31.50 8.87 21.76
CA ASP A 193 32.90 9.24 21.84
C ASP A 193 33.42 8.72 23.19
N PRO A 194 34.43 7.84 23.23
CA PRO A 194 35.29 7.74 24.38
C PRO A 194 36.53 8.60 24.09
N GLN A 195 36.56 9.80 24.65
CA GLN A 195 37.80 10.41 25.11
C GLN A 195 37.71 10.53 26.64
N PRO A 196 38.84 10.47 27.37
CA PRO A 196 40.21 10.75 26.93
C PRO A 196 41.14 9.54 26.83
#